data_AF-A0A9D6JU18-F1
#
_entry.id   AF-A0A9D6JU18-F1
#
_cell.length_a   1.000
_cell.length_b   1.000
_cell.length_c   1.000
_cell.angle_alpha   90.00
_cell.angle_beta   90.00
_cell.angle_gamma   90.00
#
_symmetry.space_group_name_H-M   'P 1'
#
loop_
_entity.id
_entity.type
_entity.pdbx_description
1 polymer ?
#
loop_
_entity_poly.entity_id
_entity_poly.type
_entity_poly.pdbx_seq_one_letter_code
_entity_poly.pdbx_strand_id
1 'polypeptide(L)'
;MTAPVYDKSDKGREEIATRKHQLASRLRTLLVMIDGKQSIPDLLKKVAGLGLDEQSIRELLAQGFIHIVVTGQSAPPGATEPGYGALSASAAMDDATRFHALYSFFNETIKSALGLRGYVLQLKVEKAGSIDDFRDLRQAYLDAVLKAKGKEMARSLGERLDQLLPPPEL
;
A
#
# COMPACT_ATOMS: atom_id res chain seq x y z
N MET A 1 29.51 5.43 -5.39
CA MET A 1 28.42 5.51 -6.39
C MET A 1 27.46 4.37 -6.10
N THR A 2 26.45 4.61 -5.26
CA THR A 2 25.57 3.55 -4.76
C THR A 2 24.44 3.34 -5.76
N ALA A 3 24.45 2.22 -6.48
CA ALA A 3 23.40 1.92 -7.45
C ALA A 3 22.11 1.52 -6.72
N PRO A 4 20.94 2.06 -7.09
CA PRO A 4 19.67 1.60 -6.57
C PRO A 4 19.46 0.12 -6.93
N VAL A 5 19.17 -0.72 -5.93
CA VAL A 5 18.73 -2.10 -6.15
C VAL A 5 17.21 -2.14 -6.05
N TYR A 6 16.61 -3.12 -6.71
CA TYR A 6 15.18 -3.33 -6.68
C TYR A 6 14.90 -4.62 -5.96
N ASP A 7 13.91 -4.62 -5.08
CA ASP A 7 13.50 -5.79 -4.32
C ASP A 7 12.02 -6.11 -4.56
N LYS A 8 11.64 -7.37 -4.33
CA LYS A 8 10.27 -7.86 -4.53
C LYS A 8 9.39 -7.30 -3.43
N SER A 9 8.39 -6.51 -3.80
CA SER A 9 7.36 -6.10 -2.85
C SER A 9 6.49 -7.30 -2.47
N ASP A 10 5.70 -7.18 -1.41
CA ASP A 10 4.82 -8.25 -0.93
C ASP A 10 3.82 -8.67 -2.02
N LYS A 11 3.27 -7.67 -2.72
CA LYS A 11 2.43 -7.85 -3.91
C LYS A 11 3.13 -8.65 -5.02
N GLY A 12 4.45 -8.47 -5.15
CA GLY A 12 5.31 -9.24 -6.04
C GLY A 12 5.39 -10.72 -5.66
N ARG A 13 5.60 -10.99 -4.37
CA ARG A 13 5.61 -12.36 -3.84
C ARG A 13 4.25 -13.04 -3.94
N GLU A 14 3.18 -12.32 -3.62
CA GLU A 14 1.81 -12.81 -3.74
C GLU A 14 1.48 -13.20 -5.19
N GLU A 15 1.90 -12.40 -6.17
CA GLU A 15 1.69 -12.73 -7.58
C GLU A 15 2.47 -13.98 -8.02
N ILE A 16 3.71 -14.14 -7.53
CA ILE A 16 4.49 -15.36 -7.80
C ILE A 16 3.77 -16.60 -7.24
N ALA A 17 3.22 -16.49 -6.03
CA ALA A 17 2.58 -17.59 -5.31
C ALA A 17 1.17 -17.92 -5.79
N THR A 18 0.35 -16.89 -6.07
CA THR A 18 -1.10 -17.04 -6.26
C THR A 18 -1.59 -16.76 -7.68
N ARG A 19 -0.75 -16.17 -8.56
CA ARG A 19 -1.12 -15.72 -9.92
C ARG A 19 -2.37 -14.82 -9.96
N LYS A 20 -2.66 -14.13 -8.86
CA LYS A 20 -3.93 -13.45 -8.62
C LYS A 20 -4.02 -12.09 -9.31
N HIS A 21 -2.90 -11.46 -9.70
CA HIS A 21 -2.90 -10.16 -10.38
C HIS A 21 -2.76 -10.25 -11.90
N GLN A 22 -2.79 -11.46 -12.47
CA GLN A 22 -2.75 -11.71 -13.91
C GLN A 22 -1.54 -11.06 -14.62
N LEU A 23 -0.42 -10.92 -13.90
CA LEU A 23 0.81 -10.35 -14.42
C LEU A 23 1.28 -11.14 -15.64
N ALA A 24 1.71 -10.41 -16.67
CA ALA A 24 2.22 -11.02 -17.90
C ALA A 24 3.35 -12.00 -17.59
N SER A 25 3.32 -13.18 -18.23
CA SER A 25 4.29 -14.25 -17.97
C SER A 25 5.76 -13.79 -18.03
N ARG A 26 6.08 -12.82 -18.90
CA ARG A 26 7.42 -12.21 -18.98
C ARG A 26 7.76 -11.38 -17.75
N LEU A 27 6.86 -10.49 -17.32
CA LEU A 27 7.03 -9.65 -16.13
C LEU A 27 7.14 -10.51 -14.86
N ARG A 28 6.43 -11.64 -14.80
CA ARG A 28 6.56 -12.60 -13.68
C ARG A 28 7.95 -13.24 -13.62
N THR A 29 8.52 -13.63 -14.77
CA THR A 29 9.89 -14.17 -14.82
C THR A 29 10.89 -13.13 -14.32
N LEU A 30 10.75 -11.87 -14.73
CA LEU A 30 11.56 -10.76 -14.24
C LEU A 30 11.39 -10.57 -12.72
N LEU A 31 10.16 -10.60 -12.24
CA LEU A 31 9.84 -10.47 -10.81
C LEU A 31 10.46 -11.57 -9.96
N VAL A 32 10.49 -12.82 -10.44
CA VAL A 32 11.18 -13.94 -9.75
C VAL A 32 12.69 -13.70 -9.65
N MET A 33 13.30 -13.13 -10.69
CA MET A 33 14.74 -12.85 -10.76
C MET A 33 15.18 -11.65 -9.91
N ILE A 34 14.26 -10.72 -9.63
CA ILE A 34 14.50 -9.62 -8.71
C ILE A 34 14.52 -10.21 -7.30
N ASP A 35 15.61 -10.04 -6.55
CA ASP A 35 15.75 -10.60 -5.18
C ASP A 35 16.40 -9.58 -4.23
N GLY A 36 16.43 -8.31 -4.60
CA GLY A 36 17.13 -7.26 -3.83
C GLY A 36 18.65 -7.34 -3.88
N LYS A 37 19.22 -8.40 -4.48
CA LYS A 37 20.66 -8.69 -4.49
C LYS A 37 21.42 -8.18 -5.72
N GLN A 38 20.73 -7.92 -6.84
CA GLN A 38 21.34 -7.49 -8.09
C GLN A 38 20.97 -6.06 -8.44
N SER A 39 21.94 -5.30 -8.95
CA SER A 39 21.74 -3.94 -9.45
C SER A 39 21.06 -3.95 -10.83
N ILE A 40 20.29 -2.90 -11.12
CA ILE A 40 19.59 -2.67 -12.40
C ILE A 40 20.40 -3.05 -13.66
N PRO A 41 21.63 -2.55 -13.86
CA PRO A 41 22.38 -2.84 -15.08
C PRO A 41 22.79 -4.32 -15.20
N ASP A 42 22.96 -5.01 -14.07
CA ASP A 42 23.30 -6.45 -14.05
C ASP A 42 22.06 -7.30 -14.32
N LEU A 43 20.91 -6.90 -13.76
CA LEU A 43 19.63 -7.53 -14.02
C LEU A 43 19.24 -7.39 -15.51
N LEU A 44 19.35 -6.18 -16.07
CA LEU A 44 19.10 -5.89 -17.49
C LEU A 44 19.95 -6.76 -18.42
N LYS A 45 21.24 -6.91 -18.13
CA LYS A 45 22.12 -7.78 -18.94
C LYS A 45 21.66 -9.24 -18.94
N LYS A 46 21.11 -9.74 -17.83
CA LYS A 46 20.59 -11.11 -17.74
C LYS A 46 19.25 -11.28 -18.42
N VAL A 47 18.40 -10.25 -18.40
CA VAL A 47 17.03 -10.33 -18.95
C VAL A 47 16.91 -9.82 -20.39
N ALA A 48 17.94 -9.16 -20.92
CA ALA A 48 18.01 -8.70 -22.32
C ALA A 48 17.79 -9.83 -23.33
N GLY A 49 18.30 -11.05 -23.05
CA GLY A 49 18.09 -12.23 -23.90
C GLY A 49 16.65 -12.77 -23.91
N LEU A 50 15.79 -12.27 -23.02
CA LEU A 50 14.39 -12.66 -22.86
C LEU A 50 13.41 -11.59 -23.38
N GLY A 51 13.93 -10.50 -23.97
CA GLY A 51 13.13 -9.36 -24.43
C GLY A 51 12.50 -8.55 -23.29
N LEU A 52 13.22 -8.48 -22.16
CA LEU A 52 12.84 -7.72 -20.96
C LEU A 52 13.83 -6.56 -20.81
N ASP A 53 13.30 -5.35 -20.76
CA ASP A 53 14.09 -4.10 -20.77
C ASP A 53 13.71 -3.22 -19.57
N GLU A 54 14.28 -2.01 -19.49
CA GLU A 54 13.96 -1.04 -18.43
C GLU A 54 12.47 -0.73 -18.36
N GLN A 55 11.76 -0.81 -19.50
CA GLN A 55 10.32 -0.65 -19.53
C GLN A 55 9.59 -1.70 -18.67
N SER A 56 10.02 -2.96 -18.72
CA SER A 56 9.44 -4.04 -17.91
C SER A 56 9.68 -3.83 -16.41
N ILE A 57 10.85 -3.31 -16.05
CA ILE A 57 11.17 -2.96 -14.65
C ILE A 57 10.31 -1.78 -14.20
N ARG A 58 10.16 -0.77 -15.04
CA ARG A 58 9.28 0.39 -14.78
C ARG A 58 7.82 -0.04 -14.65
N GLU A 59 7.35 -1.01 -15.43
CA GLU A 59 6.00 -1.57 -15.27
C GLU A 59 5.83 -2.29 -13.94
N LEU A 60 6.79 -3.14 -13.54
CA LEU A 60 6.74 -3.80 -12.22
C LEU A 60 6.77 -2.78 -11.07
N LEU A 61 7.55 -1.72 -11.21
CA LEU A 61 7.60 -0.63 -10.23
C LEU A 61 6.27 0.14 -10.21
N ALA A 62 5.76 0.53 -11.38
CA ALA A 62 4.51 1.29 -11.50
C ALA A 62 3.30 0.50 -11.01
N GLN A 63 3.31 -0.82 -11.20
CA GLN A 63 2.29 -1.72 -10.68
C GLN A 63 2.55 -2.14 -9.23
N GLY A 64 3.65 -1.70 -8.61
CA GLY A 64 3.96 -1.94 -7.20
C GLY A 64 4.36 -3.37 -6.88
N PHE A 65 4.82 -4.15 -7.86
CA PHE A 65 5.36 -5.50 -7.63
C PHE A 65 6.81 -5.48 -7.13
N ILE A 66 7.54 -4.39 -7.39
CA ILE A 66 8.91 -4.17 -6.91
C ILE A 66 9.07 -2.78 -6.35
N HIS A 67 9.99 -2.61 -5.40
CA HIS A 67 10.35 -1.32 -4.81
C HIS A 67 11.84 -1.02 -4.94
N ILE A 68 12.19 0.27 -4.98
CA ILE A 68 13.59 0.71 -5.01
C ILE A 68 14.12 0.68 -3.59
N VAL A 69 15.14 -0.14 -3.37
CA VAL A 69 15.90 -0.17 -2.13
C VAL A 69 17.24 0.48 -2.44
N VAL A 70 17.51 1.63 -1.84
CA VAL A 70 18.87 2.17 -1.84
C VAL A 70 19.68 1.28 -0.92
N THR A 71 20.76 0.65 -1.41
CA THR A 71 21.61 -0.22 -0.59
C THR A 71 22.25 0.62 0.53
N GLY A 72 21.59 0.62 1.67
CA GLY A 72 21.98 1.31 2.90
C GLY A 72 21.21 0.81 4.12
N GLN A 73 20.11 0.07 3.92
CA GLN A 73 19.40 -0.64 4.99
C GLN A 73 19.07 -2.06 4.54
N SER A 74 20.01 -2.96 4.84
CA SER A 74 19.68 -4.36 5.09
C SER A 74 19.06 -4.44 6.49
N ALA A 75 17.79 -4.81 6.59
CA ALA A 75 17.24 -5.37 7.82
C ALA A 75 17.08 -6.89 7.63
N PRO A 76 17.78 -7.73 8.41
CA PRO A 76 17.67 -9.19 8.33
C PRO A 76 16.37 -9.69 9.00
N PRO A 77 15.98 -10.95 8.74
CA PRO A 77 14.67 -11.50 9.13
C PRO A 77 14.58 -11.73 10.64
N GLY A 78 13.55 -11.17 11.28
CA GLY A 78 13.32 -11.29 12.71
C GLY A 78 12.71 -12.63 13.09
N ALA A 79 13.48 -13.43 13.83
CA ALA A 79 12.97 -14.45 14.73
C ALA A 79 13.36 -14.04 16.17
N THR A 80 12.35 -14.00 17.08
CA THR A 80 12.41 -14.23 18.54
C THR A 80 13.45 -13.43 19.37
N GLU A 81 13.16 -12.69 20.45
CA GLU A 81 12.20 -12.85 21.56
C GLU A 81 12.40 -11.67 22.59
N PRO A 82 11.68 -11.59 23.75
CA PRO A 82 10.93 -10.40 24.16
C PRO A 82 11.60 -9.53 25.24
N GLY A 83 11.36 -8.22 25.18
CA GLY A 83 11.70 -7.26 26.23
C GLY A 83 10.50 -6.39 26.56
N TYR A 84 10.00 -6.54 27.78
CA TYR A 84 8.86 -5.81 28.34
C TYR A 84 9.02 -4.29 28.21
N GLY A 85 8.09 -3.70 27.46
CA GLY A 85 7.78 -2.27 27.42
C GLY A 85 6.33 -2.14 26.97
N ALA A 86 5.41 -2.47 27.87
CA ALA A 86 3.98 -2.34 27.63
C ALA A 86 3.64 -0.85 27.47
N LEU A 87 3.08 -0.48 26.30
CA LEU A 87 1.88 0.33 26.08
C LEU A 87 1.89 0.94 24.67
N SER A 88 1.53 0.14 23.65
CA SER A 88 0.62 0.53 22.55
C SER A 88 0.61 -0.57 21.49
N ALA A 89 -0.36 -1.47 21.57
CA ALA A 89 -0.61 -2.52 20.59
C ALA A 89 -1.28 -1.97 19.31
N SER A 90 -0.74 -0.88 18.73
CA SER A 90 -1.27 -0.27 17.49
C SER A 90 -0.21 0.11 16.45
N ALA A 91 1.07 -0.16 16.71
CA ALA A 91 2.16 -0.06 15.73
C ALA A 91 2.78 -1.46 15.62
N ALA A 92 2.62 -2.23 14.55
CA ALA A 92 2.78 -1.86 13.16
C ALA A 92 1.71 -2.54 12.29
N MET A 93 0.65 -1.81 11.95
CA MET A 93 -0.02 -2.10 10.67
C MET A 93 0.88 -1.54 9.57
N ASP A 94 1.38 -2.41 8.70
CA ASP A 94 2.02 -2.01 7.45
C ASP A 94 1.14 -0.99 6.73
N ASP A 95 1.76 0.00 6.09
CA ASP A 95 1.05 1.04 5.32
C ASP A 95 0.07 0.43 4.30
N ALA A 96 0.40 -0.73 3.73
CA ALA A 96 -0.47 -1.49 2.83
C ALA A 96 -1.74 -2.02 3.54
N THR A 97 -1.60 -2.60 4.73
CA THR A 97 -2.71 -3.09 5.55
C THR A 97 -3.61 -1.92 5.99
N ARG A 98 -2.99 -0.80 6.36
CA ARG A 98 -3.69 0.42 6.75
C ARG A 98 -4.44 1.04 5.60
N PHE A 99 -3.83 1.12 4.42
CA PHE A 99 -4.46 1.59 3.20
C PHE A 99 -5.66 0.73 2.83
N HIS A 100 -5.53 -0.60 2.88
CA HIS A 100 -6.65 -1.52 2.62
C HIS A 100 -7.78 -1.33 3.63
N ALA A 101 -7.45 -1.21 4.91
CA ALA A 101 -8.43 -0.98 5.97
C ALA A 101 -9.18 0.35 5.77
N LEU A 102 -8.49 1.42 5.40
CA LEU A 102 -9.08 2.72 5.06
C LEU A 102 -9.99 2.62 3.84
N TYR A 103 -9.53 1.98 2.77
CA TYR A 103 -10.28 1.82 1.54
C TYR A 103 -11.60 1.07 1.77
N SER A 104 -11.53 -0.08 2.44
CA SER A 104 -12.70 -0.90 2.78
C SER A 104 -13.64 -0.16 3.73
N PHE A 105 -13.10 0.53 4.75
CA PHE A 105 -13.89 1.32 5.69
C PHE A 105 -14.66 2.44 4.97
N PHE A 106 -14.00 3.22 4.12
CA PHE A 106 -14.68 4.26 3.36
C PHE A 106 -15.75 3.68 2.43
N ASN A 107 -15.46 2.61 1.70
CA ASN A 107 -16.43 2.02 0.76
C ASN A 107 -17.69 1.49 1.46
N GLU A 108 -17.52 0.67 2.50
CA GLU A 108 -18.64 0.10 3.25
C GLU A 108 -19.46 1.20 3.93
N THR A 109 -18.76 2.15 4.55
CA THR A 109 -19.44 3.16 5.35
C THR A 109 -20.03 4.26 4.48
N ILE A 110 -19.46 4.63 3.33
CA ILE A 110 -20.13 5.55 2.39
C ILE A 110 -21.42 4.91 1.87
N LYS A 111 -21.36 3.64 1.45
CA LYS A 111 -22.51 2.92 0.90
C LYS A 111 -23.64 2.77 1.93
N SER A 112 -23.30 2.42 3.16
CA SER A 112 -24.26 2.28 4.27
C SER A 112 -24.69 3.63 4.87
N ALA A 113 -23.78 4.60 4.95
CA ALA A 113 -24.02 5.87 5.62
C ALA A 113 -24.74 6.90 4.74
N LEU A 114 -24.25 7.09 3.52
CA LEU A 114 -24.66 8.19 2.63
C LEU A 114 -25.48 7.70 1.43
N GLY A 115 -25.39 6.42 1.03
CA GLY A 115 -26.10 5.89 -0.14
C GLY A 115 -25.79 6.69 -1.41
N LEU A 116 -26.81 7.09 -2.17
CA LEU A 116 -26.63 7.91 -3.39
C LEU A 116 -25.91 9.24 -3.15
N ARG A 117 -26.07 9.86 -1.97
CA ARG A 117 -25.37 11.11 -1.61
C ARG A 117 -23.87 10.90 -1.41
N GLY A 118 -23.45 9.65 -1.23
CA GLY A 118 -22.07 9.25 -1.03
C GLY A 118 -21.30 8.98 -2.32
N TYR A 119 -21.97 8.98 -3.48
CA TYR A 119 -21.38 8.59 -4.75
C TYR A 119 -20.14 9.42 -5.13
N VAL A 120 -20.18 10.73 -4.87
CA VAL A 120 -19.03 11.62 -5.10
C VAL A 120 -17.84 11.26 -4.21
N LEU A 121 -18.10 10.88 -2.96
CA LEU A 121 -17.04 10.45 -2.04
C LEU A 121 -16.48 9.08 -2.42
N GLN A 122 -17.33 8.18 -2.90
CA GLN A 122 -16.91 6.86 -3.38
C GLN A 122 -15.93 7.00 -4.55
N LEU A 123 -16.25 7.87 -5.52
CA LEU A 123 -15.35 8.17 -6.65
C LEU A 123 -14.00 8.73 -6.21
N LYS A 124 -13.99 9.56 -5.16
CA LYS A 124 -12.74 10.10 -4.61
C LYS A 124 -11.92 9.01 -3.92
N VAL A 125 -12.57 8.12 -3.18
CA VAL A 125 -11.94 6.95 -2.55
C VAL A 125 -11.36 5.99 -3.59
N GLU A 126 -12.03 5.79 -4.73
CA GLU A 126 -11.50 4.98 -5.84
C GLU A 126 -10.28 5.63 -6.52
N LYS A 127 -10.17 6.97 -6.48
CA LYS A 127 -8.99 7.70 -6.97
C LYS A 127 -7.88 7.82 -5.93
N ALA A 128 -8.19 7.61 -4.66
CA ALA A 128 -7.24 7.67 -3.56
C ALA A 128 -6.23 6.52 -3.71
N GLY A 129 -4.98 6.88 -4.00
CA GLY A 129 -3.87 5.94 -4.15
C GLY A 129 -2.90 5.92 -2.96
N SER A 130 -3.13 6.74 -1.94
CA SER A 130 -2.24 6.85 -0.77
C SER A 130 -3.01 7.22 0.50
N ILE A 131 -2.39 6.95 1.66
CA ILE A 131 -2.93 7.28 2.99
C ILE A 131 -3.20 8.79 3.14
N ASP A 132 -2.36 9.62 2.52
CA ASP A 132 -2.52 11.07 2.50
C ASP A 132 -3.82 11.53 1.83
N ASP A 133 -4.23 10.85 0.75
CA ASP A 133 -5.47 11.12 0.03
C ASP A 133 -6.69 10.82 0.91
N PHE A 134 -6.67 9.72 1.67
CA PHE A 134 -7.72 9.42 2.67
C PHE A 134 -7.80 10.47 3.78
N ARG A 135 -6.67 11.10 4.12
CA ARG A 135 -6.60 12.19 5.10
C ARG A 135 -7.32 13.44 4.59
N ASP A 136 -7.12 13.81 3.33
CA ASP A 136 -7.86 14.90 2.68
C ASP A 136 -9.37 14.61 2.63
N LEU A 137 -9.73 13.35 2.32
CA LEU A 137 -11.12 12.90 2.24
C LEU A 137 -11.82 12.78 3.60
N ARG A 138 -11.07 12.69 4.70
CA ARG A 138 -11.60 12.54 6.07
C ARG A 138 -12.57 13.66 6.41
N GLN A 139 -12.19 14.93 6.22
CA GLN A 139 -13.05 16.06 6.60
C GLN A 139 -14.34 16.08 5.77
N ALA A 140 -14.24 15.91 4.45
CA ALA A 140 -15.40 15.88 3.56
C ALA A 140 -16.35 14.72 3.91
N TYR A 141 -15.80 13.57 4.31
CA TYR A 141 -16.57 12.42 4.75
C TYR A 141 -17.32 12.66 6.05
N LEU A 142 -16.65 13.21 7.07
CA LEU A 142 -17.29 13.48 8.35
C LEU A 142 -18.40 14.54 8.25
N ASP A 143 -18.21 15.58 7.44
CA ASP A 143 -19.27 16.57 7.16
C ASP A 143 -20.47 15.91 6.47
N ALA A 144 -20.24 15.07 5.47
CA ALA A 144 -21.29 14.38 4.74
C ALA A 144 -22.04 13.37 5.62
N VAL A 145 -21.33 12.62 6.48
CA VAL A 145 -21.95 11.73 7.48
C VAL A 145 -22.74 12.53 8.50
N LEU A 146 -22.22 13.67 8.98
CA LEU A 146 -22.91 14.50 9.95
C LEU A 146 -24.23 15.02 9.39
N LYS A 147 -24.24 15.47 8.13
CA LYS A 147 -25.46 15.91 7.43
C LYS A 147 -26.45 14.78 7.16
N ALA A 148 -25.96 13.56 6.90
CA ALA A 148 -26.81 12.44 6.51
C ALA A 148 -27.32 11.60 7.68
N LYS A 149 -26.48 11.35 8.69
CA LYS A 149 -26.72 10.40 9.79
C LYS A 149 -26.74 11.06 11.17
N GLY A 150 -26.24 12.29 11.29
CA GLY A 150 -26.20 13.05 12.53
C GLY A 150 -24.86 12.98 13.26
N LYS A 151 -24.77 13.76 14.34
CA LYS A 151 -23.52 14.06 15.06
C LYS A 151 -22.89 12.84 15.73
N GLU A 152 -23.71 11.91 16.23
CA GLU A 152 -23.22 10.71 16.94
C GLU A 152 -22.48 9.76 16.01
N MET A 153 -23.07 9.43 14.86
CA MET A 153 -22.43 8.57 13.87
C MET A 153 -21.15 9.20 13.31
N ALA A 154 -21.20 10.51 13.02
CA ALA A 154 -20.02 11.23 12.55
C ALA A 154 -18.88 11.20 13.58
N ARG A 155 -19.20 11.33 14.88
CA ARG A 155 -18.20 11.20 15.95
C ARG A 155 -17.58 9.81 15.99
N SER A 156 -18.39 8.75 16.05
CA SER A 156 -17.88 7.38 16.11
C SER A 156 -17.01 7.00 14.91
N LEU A 157 -17.42 7.44 13.71
CA LEU A 157 -16.65 7.21 12.49
C LEU A 157 -15.38 8.06 12.44
N GLY A 158 -15.42 9.27 12.98
CA GLY A 158 -14.26 10.15 13.13
C GLY A 158 -13.18 9.58 14.05
N GLU A 159 -13.57 8.97 15.18
CA GLU A 159 -12.66 8.30 16.10
C GLU A 159 -12.05 7.03 15.48
N ARG A 160 -12.84 6.28 14.71
CA ARG A 160 -12.32 5.10 13.99
C ARG A 160 -11.34 5.49 12.89
N LEU A 161 -11.61 6.58 12.17
CA LEU A 161 -10.68 7.15 11.21
C LEU A 161 -9.40 7.65 11.86
N ASP A 162 -9.49 8.21 13.08
CA ASP A 162 -8.32 8.66 13.83
C ASP A 162 -7.37 7.52 14.19
N GLN A 163 -7.95 6.38 14.63
CA GLN A 163 -7.20 5.15 14.87
C GLN A 163 -6.49 4.61 13.62
N LEU A 164 -7.11 4.79 12.44
CA LEU A 164 -6.55 4.36 11.15
C LEU A 164 -5.60 5.39 10.52
N LEU A 165 -5.70 6.66 10.92
CA LEU A 165 -4.89 7.79 10.45
C LEU A 165 -4.24 8.48 11.66
N PRO A 166 -3.32 7.80 12.39
CA PRO A 166 -2.64 8.43 13.51
C PRO A 166 -1.94 9.72 13.04
N PRO A 167 -1.82 10.75 13.90
CA PRO A 167 -1.11 11.98 13.55
C PRO A 167 0.32 11.66 13.11
N PRO A 168 0.92 12.48 12.21
CA PRO A 168 2.34 12.29 11.92
C PRO A 168 3.09 12.51 13.23
N GLU A 169 3.82 11.50 13.70
CA GLU A 169 4.67 11.64 14.87
C GLU A 169 5.72 12.72 14.54
N LEU A 170 5.68 13.82 15.29
CA LEU A 170 6.56 14.99 15.14
C LEU A 170 7.96 14.71 15.68
#